data_AF-A0A920QND0-F1
#
_entry.id   AF-A0A920QND0-F1
#
_cell.length_a   1.000
_cell.length_b   1.000
_cell.length_c   1.000
_cell.angle_alpha   90.00
_cell.angle_beta   90.00
_cell.angle_gamma   90.00
#
_symmetry.space_group_name_H-M   'P 1'
#
loop_
_entity.id
_entity.type
_entity.pdbx_description
1 polymer ?
#
loop_
_entity_poly.entity_id
_entity_poly.type
_entity_poly.pdbx_seq_one_letter_code
_entity_poly.pdbx_strand_id
1 'polypeptide(L)'
;MLFITAIYWNSKTINNYIIPSISIIGCIMLAQILPNLIPSVNPTGALIVILMNSMITAVVFFFMILGHWYLNVVSLPIKLLKHSVIVFSLFLSLRIFWDCIYFFITNYVDNYGINYNLWSFMFQFDGFLLAIAFFIGNIFPIILNILIWRTLKLQATQSATGLLYVSVVSILFSDLILKYYFLENGFTI
;
A
#
# COMPACT_ATOMS: atom_id res chain seq x y z
N MET A 1 17.33 12.75 0.23
CA MET A 1 17.13 11.57 1.12
C MET A 1 18.28 10.58 1.05
N LEU A 2 18.65 10.08 -0.14
CA LEU A 2 19.72 9.09 -0.31
C LEU A 2 21.10 9.52 0.23
N PHE A 3 21.43 10.82 0.16
CA PHE A 3 22.70 11.35 0.66
C PHE A 3 22.84 11.25 2.19
N ILE A 4 21.78 11.60 2.93
CA ILE A 4 21.81 11.54 4.40
C ILE A 4 21.84 10.09 4.87
N THR A 5 21.03 9.21 4.24
CA THR A 5 21.07 7.77 4.56
C THR A 5 22.43 7.14 4.24
N ALA A 6 23.12 7.59 3.17
CA ALA A 6 24.46 7.10 2.83
C ALA A 6 25.52 7.50 3.88
N ILE A 7 25.45 8.71 4.43
CA ILE A 7 26.36 9.18 5.49
C ILE A 7 26.20 8.32 6.76
N TYR A 8 24.97 7.97 7.12
CA TYR A 8 24.67 7.22 8.33
C TYR A 8 24.69 5.69 8.15
N TRP A 9 24.92 5.18 6.94
CA TRP A 9 24.89 3.74 6.62
C TRP A 9 25.87 2.91 7.44
N ASN A 10 27.08 3.41 7.67
CA ASN A 10 28.13 2.75 8.46
C ASN A 10 28.18 3.20 9.93
N SER A 11 27.15 3.92 10.41
CA SER A 11 27.13 4.36 11.81
C SER A 11 26.97 3.16 12.76
N LYS A 12 27.76 3.13 13.83
CA LYS A 12 27.72 2.04 14.83
C LYS A 12 26.45 2.06 15.69
N THR A 13 25.72 3.17 15.68
CA THR A 13 24.50 3.39 16.46
C THR A 13 23.40 3.91 15.54
N ILE A 14 22.26 3.23 15.53
CA ILE A 14 21.09 3.68 14.77
C ILE A 14 20.53 4.92 15.47
N ASN A 15 20.65 6.07 14.81
CA ASN A 15 19.99 7.28 15.29
C ASN A 15 18.52 7.26 14.88
N ASN A 16 17.66 6.83 15.80
CA ASN A 16 16.21 6.73 15.62
C ASN A 16 15.50 8.06 15.32
N TYR A 17 16.18 9.22 15.41
CA TYR A 17 15.58 10.52 15.07
C TYR A 17 15.83 10.94 13.62
N ILE A 18 17.01 10.64 13.08
CA ILE A 18 17.41 11.13 11.75
C ILE A 18 16.61 10.43 10.65
N ILE A 19 16.45 9.10 10.76
CA ILE A 19 15.74 8.29 9.76
C ILE A 19 14.26 8.72 9.60
N PRO A 20 13.46 8.90 10.68
CA PRO A 20 12.08 9.36 10.53
C PRO A 20 11.95 10.86 10.21
N SER A 21 12.93 11.70 10.59
CA SER A 21 12.87 13.13 10.26
C SER A 21 12.79 13.37 8.74
N ILE A 22 13.52 12.54 7.98
CA ILE A 22 13.54 12.53 6.52
C ILE A 22 12.15 12.20 5.93
N SER A 23 11.49 11.16 6.43
CA SER A 23 10.16 10.80 5.93
C SER A 23 9.12 11.85 6.29
N ILE A 24 9.21 12.45 7.48
CA ILE A 24 8.33 13.56 7.91
C ILE A 24 8.45 14.75 6.97
N ILE A 25 9.67 15.16 6.59
CA ILE A 25 9.88 16.23 5.61
C ILE A 25 9.21 15.90 4.27
N GLY A 26 9.34 14.66 3.80
CA GLY A 26 8.67 14.19 2.59
C GLY A 26 7.15 14.31 2.65
N CYS A 27 6.55 13.90 3.78
CA CYS A 27 5.11 14.05 4.00
C CYS A 27 4.65 15.52 4.00
N ILE A 28 5.44 16.42 4.61
CA ILE A 28 5.14 17.85 4.64
C ILE A 28 5.20 18.46 3.23
N MET A 29 6.23 18.11 2.45
CA MET A 29 6.34 18.59 1.07
C MET A 29 5.19 18.09 0.20
N LEU A 30 4.81 16.81 0.34
CA LEU A 30 3.65 16.24 -0.34
C LEU A 30 2.37 17.03 0.01
N ALA A 31 2.17 17.34 1.29
CA ALA A 31 1.01 18.09 1.77
C ALA A 31 0.89 19.49 1.16
N GLN A 32 2.03 20.14 0.88
CA GLN A 32 2.07 21.47 0.28
C GLN A 32 1.87 21.44 -1.24
N ILE A 33 2.33 20.38 -1.91
CA ILE A 33 2.26 20.26 -3.38
C ILE A 33 0.88 19.77 -3.82
N LEU A 34 0.26 18.88 -3.06
CA LEU A 34 -0.99 18.20 -3.44
C LEU A 34 -2.14 19.16 -3.82
N PRO A 35 -2.43 20.25 -3.07
CA PRO A 35 -3.50 21.18 -3.43
C PRO A 35 -3.24 21.91 -4.76
N ASN A 36 -1.98 22.07 -5.14
CA ASN A 36 -1.59 22.74 -6.38
C ASN A 36 -1.68 21.81 -7.59
N LEU A 37 -1.49 20.50 -7.40
CA LEU A 37 -1.57 19.51 -8.48
C LEU A 37 -3.02 19.21 -8.87
N ILE A 38 -3.92 19.09 -7.88
CA ILE A 38 -5.30 18.64 -8.11
C ILE A 38 -6.26 19.52 -7.27
N PRO A 39 -6.60 20.72 -7.75
CA PRO A 39 -7.38 21.68 -6.98
C PRO A 39 -8.86 21.29 -6.81
N SER A 40 -9.36 20.35 -7.62
CA SER A 40 -10.77 19.90 -7.61
C SER A 40 -11.08 18.90 -6.50
N VAL A 41 -10.07 18.25 -5.91
CA VAL A 41 -10.24 17.18 -4.92
C VAL A 41 -9.97 17.71 -3.52
N ASN A 42 -10.69 17.19 -2.52
CA ASN A 42 -10.43 17.53 -1.12
C ASN A 42 -8.97 17.15 -0.75
N PRO A 43 -8.08 18.14 -0.50
CA PRO A 43 -6.66 17.89 -0.32
C PRO A 43 -6.37 17.06 0.94
N THR A 44 -7.20 17.19 1.98
CA THR A 44 -7.00 16.45 3.23
C THR A 44 -7.29 14.96 3.07
N GLY A 45 -8.41 14.61 2.42
CA GLY A 45 -8.77 13.21 2.13
C GLY A 45 -7.75 12.55 1.21
N ALA A 46 -7.36 13.25 0.13
CA ALA A 46 -6.35 12.77 -0.79
C ALA A 46 -4.98 12.52 -0.10
N LEU A 47 -4.56 13.42 0.80
CA LEU A 47 -3.31 13.25 1.55
C LEU A 47 -3.36 12.00 2.43
N ILE A 48 -4.46 11.77 3.17
CA ILE A 48 -4.63 10.60 4.03
C ILE A 48 -4.51 9.30 3.22
N VAL A 49 -5.17 9.24 2.06
CA VAL A 49 -5.15 8.06 1.18
C VAL A 49 -3.76 7.81 0.60
N ILE A 50 -3.10 8.86 0.09
CA ILE A 50 -1.74 8.74 -0.46
C ILE A 50 -0.77 8.26 0.63
N LEU A 51 -0.87 8.79 1.85
CA LEU A 51 -0.05 8.34 2.97
C LEU A 51 -0.35 6.87 3.32
N MET A 52 -1.63 6.47 3.38
CA MET A 52 -2.01 5.09 3.66
C MET A 52 -1.47 4.11 2.62
N ASN A 53 -1.62 4.41 1.33
CA ASN A 53 -1.07 3.60 0.24
C ASN A 53 0.47 3.55 0.28
N SER A 54 1.13 4.68 0.61
CA SER A 54 2.58 4.72 0.81
C SER A 54 3.06 3.88 2.00
N MET A 55 2.30 3.81 3.10
CA MET A 55 2.63 2.97 4.24
C MET A 55 2.49 1.48 3.89
N ILE A 56 1.44 1.11 3.16
CA ILE A 56 1.23 -0.28 2.73
C ILE A 56 2.37 -0.74 1.83
N THR A 57 2.72 0.06 0.81
CA THR A 57 3.86 -0.25 -0.07
C THR A 57 5.16 -0.37 0.73
N ALA A 58 5.44 0.55 1.65
CA ALA A 58 6.64 0.50 2.49
C ALA A 58 6.71 -0.77 3.36
N VAL A 59 5.60 -1.14 3.99
CA VAL A 59 5.50 -2.35 4.83
C VAL A 59 5.72 -3.62 3.99
N VAL A 60 5.18 -3.67 2.78
CA VAL A 60 5.32 -4.82 1.88
C VAL A 60 6.75 -4.99 1.37
N PHE A 61 7.41 -3.89 1.01
CA PHE A 61 8.83 -3.92 0.66
C PHE A 61 9.69 -4.34 1.86
N PHE A 62 9.45 -3.79 3.04
CA PHE A 62 10.14 -4.21 4.26
C PHE A 62 9.96 -5.71 4.50
N PHE A 63 8.73 -6.19 4.35
CA PHE A 63 8.37 -7.59 4.56
C PHE A 63 9.05 -8.52 3.55
N MET A 64 9.12 -8.13 2.28
CA MET A 64 9.83 -8.87 1.24
C MET A 64 11.35 -8.89 1.46
N ILE A 65 11.96 -7.74 1.76
CA ILE A 65 13.40 -7.65 2.04
C ILE A 65 13.75 -8.56 3.21
N LEU A 66 12.95 -8.48 4.29
CA LEU A 66 13.11 -9.36 5.44
C LEU A 66 12.99 -10.83 5.02
N GLY A 67 11.97 -11.19 4.25
CA GLY A 67 11.80 -12.53 3.69
C GLY A 67 13.04 -13.04 2.94
N HIS A 68 13.63 -12.21 2.08
CA HIS A 68 14.86 -12.57 1.37
C HIS A 68 16.03 -12.86 2.32
N TRP A 69 16.21 -12.07 3.39
CA TRP A 69 17.22 -12.35 4.41
C TRP A 69 17.02 -13.69 5.11
N TYR A 70 15.77 -14.13 5.33
CA TYR A 70 15.48 -15.47 5.88
C TYR A 70 15.85 -16.63 4.96
N LEU A 71 16.03 -16.40 3.65
CA LEU A 71 16.55 -17.42 2.73
C LEU A 71 18.06 -17.61 2.89
N ASN A 72 18.77 -16.51 3.13
CA ASN A 72 20.22 -16.50 3.19
C ASN A 72 20.75 -16.77 4.62
N VAL A 73 19.99 -16.39 5.65
CA VAL A 73 20.38 -16.51 7.06
C VAL A 73 19.29 -17.23 7.85
N VAL A 74 19.50 -18.53 8.07
CA VAL A 74 18.52 -19.45 8.68
C VAL A 74 18.34 -19.20 10.19
N SER A 75 19.31 -18.58 10.87
CA SER A 75 19.31 -18.38 12.32
C SER A 75 18.48 -17.19 12.82
N LEU A 76 17.70 -16.54 11.95
CA LEU A 76 16.90 -15.36 12.33
C LEU A 76 15.64 -15.76 13.12
N PRO A 77 15.26 -14.99 14.16
CA PRO A 77 14.09 -15.32 14.97
C PRO A 77 12.80 -15.11 14.17
N ILE A 78 12.03 -16.16 13.89
CA ILE A 78 10.77 -16.13 13.09
C ILE A 78 9.75 -15.09 13.60
N LYS A 79 9.87 -14.65 14.86
CA LYS A 79 9.02 -13.63 15.49
C LYS A 79 8.98 -12.31 14.69
N LEU A 80 10.09 -11.87 14.09
CA LEU A 80 10.13 -10.63 13.31
C LEU A 80 9.22 -10.72 12.07
N LEU A 81 9.34 -11.82 11.32
CA LEU A 81 8.54 -12.07 10.12
C LEU A 81 7.05 -12.21 10.44
N LYS A 82 6.70 -12.83 11.58
CA LYS A 82 5.32 -12.89 12.08
C LYS A 82 4.76 -11.51 12.44
N HIS A 83 5.56 -10.64 13.06
CA HIS A 83 5.10 -9.27 13.32
C HIS A 83 4.86 -8.48 12.03
N SER A 84 5.72 -8.63 11.02
CA SER A 84 5.53 -7.99 9.71
C SER A 84 4.23 -8.42 9.05
N VAL A 85 3.87 -9.71 9.10
CA VAL A 85 2.56 -10.22 8.63
C VAL A 85 1.40 -9.48 9.30
N ILE A 86 1.45 -9.33 10.63
CA ILE A 86 0.37 -8.72 11.41
C ILE A 86 0.24 -7.23 11.07
N VAL A 87 1.36 -6.51 11.04
CA VAL A 87 1.38 -5.07 10.68
C VAL A 87 0.85 -4.87 9.26
N PHE A 88 1.26 -5.72 8.32
CA PHE A 88 0.77 -5.67 6.95
C PHE A 88 -0.74 -5.94 6.87
N SER A 89 -1.22 -6.95 7.60
CA SER A 89 -2.66 -7.25 7.67
C SER A 89 -3.47 -6.10 8.24
N LEU A 90 -2.93 -5.42 9.26
CA LEU A 90 -3.58 -4.27 9.89
C LEU A 90 -3.76 -3.14 8.89
N PHE A 91 -2.70 -2.72 8.19
CA PHE A 91 -2.81 -1.65 7.20
C PHE A 91 -3.74 -2.00 6.03
N LEU A 92 -3.71 -3.24 5.53
CA LEU A 92 -4.66 -3.69 4.50
C LEU A 92 -6.11 -3.63 4.98
N SER A 93 -6.38 -4.03 6.23
CA SER A 93 -7.73 -3.97 6.79
C SER A 93 -8.24 -2.53 6.93
N LEU A 94 -7.39 -1.60 7.34
CA LEU A 94 -7.71 -0.17 7.40
C LEU A 94 -8.03 0.39 6.00
N ARG A 95 -7.26 -0.01 4.99
CA ARG A 95 -7.51 0.38 3.59
C ARG A 95 -8.85 -0.13 3.09
N ILE A 96 -9.15 -1.41 3.25
CA ILE A 96 -10.45 -1.97 2.83
C ILE A 96 -11.61 -1.25 3.50
N PHE A 97 -11.47 -0.96 4.79
CA PHE A 97 -12.50 -0.23 5.52
C PHE A 97 -12.73 1.16 4.93
N TRP A 98 -11.66 1.89 4.62
CA TRP A 98 -11.73 3.18 3.95
C TRP A 98 -12.36 3.08 2.55
N ASP A 99 -11.89 2.15 1.72
CA ASP A 99 -12.36 1.96 0.34
C ASP A 99 -13.86 1.61 0.32
N CYS A 100 -14.30 0.72 1.22
CA CYS A 100 -15.71 0.38 1.37
C CYS A 100 -16.55 1.62 1.71
N ILE A 101 -16.13 2.43 2.68
CA ILE A 101 -16.84 3.67 3.05
C ILE A 101 -16.87 4.64 1.86
N TYR A 102 -15.74 4.82 1.19
CA TYR A 102 -15.64 5.70 0.02
C TYR A 102 -16.60 5.26 -1.08
N PHE A 103 -16.64 3.96 -1.38
CA PHE A 103 -17.53 3.40 -2.39
C PHE A 103 -19.02 3.55 -2.08
N PHE A 104 -19.41 3.84 -0.84
CA PHE A 104 -20.80 4.14 -0.49
C PHE A 104 -21.14 5.63 -0.56
N ILE A 105 -20.17 6.51 -0.35
CA ILE A 105 -20.40 7.96 -0.24
C ILE A 105 -20.31 8.63 -1.61
N THR A 106 -19.37 8.19 -2.45
CA THR A 106 -19.08 8.88 -3.71
C THR A 106 -19.81 8.27 -4.87
N ASN A 107 -20.46 9.14 -5.64
CA ASN A 107 -21.07 8.77 -6.91
C ASN A 107 -20.27 9.36 -8.07
N TYR A 108 -20.30 8.66 -9.19
CA TYR A 108 -19.72 9.07 -10.46
C TYR A 108 -20.84 9.45 -11.43
N VAL A 109 -20.73 10.63 -12.04
CA VAL A 109 -21.64 11.10 -13.08
C VAL A 109 -20.96 10.87 -14.42
N ASP A 110 -21.55 10.02 -15.25
CA ASP A 110 -21.03 9.73 -16.57
C ASP A 110 -21.28 10.91 -17.55
N ASN A 111 -20.65 10.89 -18.72
CA ASN A 111 -20.80 11.90 -19.78
C ASN A 111 -22.26 12.09 -20.24
N TYR A 112 -23.10 11.06 -20.05
CA TYR A 112 -24.54 11.09 -20.33
C TYR A 112 -25.40 11.65 -19.17
N GLY A 113 -24.77 12.10 -18.08
CA GLY A 113 -25.46 12.66 -16.90
C GLY A 113 -26.08 11.62 -15.97
N ILE A 114 -25.79 10.33 -16.17
CA ILE A 114 -26.30 9.25 -15.32
C ILE A 114 -25.39 9.12 -14.10
N ASN A 115 -26.01 9.15 -12.92
CA ASN A 115 -25.30 9.04 -11.65
C ASN A 115 -25.22 7.57 -11.22
N TYR A 116 -24.01 7.04 -11.10
CA TYR A 116 -23.73 5.69 -10.62
C TYR A 116 -23.02 5.75 -9.28
N ASN A 117 -23.37 4.86 -8.37
CA ASN A 117 -22.51 4.63 -7.22
C ASN A 117 -21.20 3.96 -7.67
N LEU A 118 -20.09 4.16 -6.96
CA LEU A 118 -18.80 3.54 -7.30
C LEU A 118 -18.88 2.01 -7.37
N TRP A 119 -19.66 1.38 -6.48
CA TRP A 119 -19.93 -0.06 -6.55
C TRP A 119 -20.56 -0.50 -7.87
N SER A 120 -21.47 0.32 -8.41
CA SER A 120 -22.04 0.06 -9.73
C SER A 120 -20.99 0.30 -10.78
N PHE A 121 -20.32 1.45 -10.77
CA PHE A 121 -19.29 1.88 -11.72
C PHE A 121 -18.21 0.81 -12.00
N MET A 122 -17.80 0.05 -10.98
CA MET A 122 -16.86 -1.07 -11.12
C MET A 122 -17.27 -2.13 -12.16
N PHE A 123 -18.57 -2.25 -12.45
CA PHE A 123 -19.12 -3.20 -13.43
C PHE A 123 -19.33 -2.58 -14.83
N GLN A 124 -19.06 -1.29 -15.00
CA GLN A 124 -19.01 -0.63 -16.29
C GLN A 124 -17.64 -0.84 -16.93
N PHE A 125 -17.58 -0.64 -18.25
CA PHE A 125 -16.33 -0.79 -19.02
C PHE A 125 -15.22 0.13 -18.48
N ASP A 126 -15.57 1.39 -18.16
CA ASP A 126 -14.60 2.38 -17.68
C ASP A 126 -14.17 2.13 -16.22
N GLY A 127 -14.96 1.41 -15.42
CA GLY A 127 -14.65 1.07 -14.03
C GLY A 127 -14.10 -0.34 -13.84
N PHE A 128 -13.98 -1.14 -14.90
CA PHE A 128 -13.50 -2.52 -14.81
C PHE A 128 -12.07 -2.62 -14.26
N LEU A 129 -11.18 -1.70 -14.66
CA LEU A 129 -9.82 -1.65 -14.12
C LEU A 129 -9.81 -1.30 -12.63
N LEU A 130 -10.75 -0.47 -12.16
CA LEU A 130 -10.94 -0.19 -10.73
C LEU A 130 -11.32 -1.46 -9.97
N ALA A 131 -12.21 -2.29 -10.53
CA ALA A 131 -12.58 -3.57 -9.94
C ALA A 131 -11.40 -4.53 -9.80
N ILE A 132 -10.58 -4.62 -10.85
CA ILE A 132 -9.34 -5.41 -10.83
C ILE A 132 -8.38 -4.86 -9.77
N ALA A 133 -8.17 -3.54 -9.72
CA ALA A 133 -7.26 -2.91 -8.78
C ALA A 133 -7.70 -3.11 -7.33
N PHE A 134 -9.00 -3.02 -7.05
CA PHE A 134 -9.55 -3.30 -5.74
C PHE A 134 -9.33 -4.77 -5.34
N PHE A 135 -9.64 -5.72 -6.24
CA PHE A 135 -9.45 -7.14 -5.96
C PHE A 135 -7.97 -7.50 -5.72
N ILE A 136 -7.10 -7.12 -6.66
CA ILE A 136 -5.65 -7.41 -6.64
C ILE A 136 -4.93 -6.62 -5.54
N GLY A 137 -5.39 -5.42 -5.20
CA GLY A 137 -4.75 -4.58 -4.17
C GLY A 137 -5.12 -4.91 -2.74
N ASN A 138 -6.33 -5.42 -2.54
CA ASN A 138 -6.91 -5.56 -1.21
C ASN A 138 -7.25 -7.01 -0.85
N ILE A 139 -8.12 -7.66 -1.62
CA ILE A 139 -8.62 -9.01 -1.30
C ILE A 139 -7.50 -10.04 -1.47
N PHE A 140 -6.82 -9.99 -2.62
CA PHE A 140 -5.79 -10.96 -2.95
C PHE A 140 -4.59 -10.93 -1.98
N PRO A 141 -4.04 -9.76 -1.58
CA PRO A 141 -2.95 -9.71 -0.61
C PRO A 141 -3.34 -10.19 0.79
N ILE A 142 -4.60 -10.06 1.21
CA ILE A 142 -5.08 -10.67 2.46
C ILE A 142 -5.04 -12.19 2.39
N ILE A 143 -5.53 -12.76 1.28
CA ILE A 143 -5.49 -14.22 1.06
C ILE A 143 -4.03 -14.69 1.10
N LEU A 144 -3.13 -14.00 0.39
CA LEU A 144 -1.70 -14.29 0.43
C LEU A 144 -1.13 -14.20 1.84
N ASN A 145 -1.51 -13.19 2.62
CA ASN A 145 -1.00 -13.00 3.97
C ASN A 145 -1.43 -14.15 4.91
N ILE A 146 -2.64 -14.70 4.73
CA ILE A 146 -3.09 -15.91 5.43
C ILE A 146 -2.25 -17.13 5.04
N LEU A 147 -1.97 -17.29 3.74
CA LEU A 147 -1.11 -18.39 3.25
C LEU A 147 0.32 -18.27 3.76
N ILE A 148 0.87 -17.05 3.80
CA ILE A 148 2.18 -16.76 4.37
C ILE A 148 2.19 -17.12 5.85
N TRP A 149 1.19 -16.71 6.61
CA TRP A 149 1.11 -17.08 8.04
C TRP A 149 1.12 -18.60 8.26
N ARG A 150 0.40 -19.36 7.41
CA ARG A 150 0.38 -20.83 7.47
C ARG A 150 1.72 -21.44 7.10
N THR A 151 2.35 -20.99 6.01
CA THR A 151 3.68 -21.48 5.58
C THR A 151 4.78 -21.18 6.60
N LEU A 152 4.70 -20.03 7.28
CA LEU A 152 5.61 -19.68 8.38
C LEU A 152 5.45 -20.58 9.61
N LYS A 153 4.25 -21.09 9.89
CA LYS A 153 4.06 -22.10 10.95
C LYS A 153 4.71 -23.43 10.61
N LEU A 154 4.75 -23.79 9.33
CA LEU A 154 5.36 -25.01 8.81
C LEU A 154 6.88 -24.87 8.58
N GLN A 155 7.47 -23.72 8.92
CA GLN A 155 8.89 -23.40 8.68
C GLN A 155 9.33 -23.49 7.20
N ALA A 156 8.38 -23.45 6.26
CA ALA A 156 8.66 -23.48 4.82
C ALA A 156 9.01 -22.08 4.30
N THR A 157 10.18 -21.56 4.69
CA THR A 157 10.60 -20.17 4.41
C THR A 157 10.74 -19.88 2.91
N GLN A 158 11.22 -20.81 2.09
CA GLN A 158 11.32 -20.61 0.64
C GLN A 158 9.96 -20.35 -0.01
N SER A 159 8.95 -21.16 0.30
CA SER A 159 7.60 -20.97 -0.22
C SER A 159 6.96 -19.67 0.29
N ALA A 160 7.17 -19.34 1.57
CA ALA A 160 6.68 -18.09 2.15
C ALA A 160 7.23 -16.88 1.39
N THR A 161 8.52 -16.87 1.04
CA THR A 161 9.11 -15.75 0.29
C THR A 161 8.56 -15.58 -1.12
N GLY A 162 8.28 -16.68 -1.84
CA GLY A 162 7.61 -16.60 -3.15
C GLY A 162 6.27 -15.86 -3.07
N LEU A 163 5.46 -16.17 -2.05
CA LEU A 163 4.19 -15.50 -1.79
C LEU A 163 4.35 -14.01 -1.43
N LEU A 164 5.46 -13.63 -0.78
CA LEU A 164 5.78 -12.23 -0.50
C LEU A 164 6.03 -11.43 -1.77
N TYR A 165 6.81 -11.97 -2.70
CA TYR A 165 7.07 -11.30 -3.98
C TYR A 165 5.78 -11.09 -4.77
N VAL A 166 4.90 -12.09 -4.80
CA VAL A 166 3.58 -11.96 -5.43
C VAL A 166 2.76 -10.85 -4.75
N SER A 167 2.80 -10.76 -3.42
CA SER A 167 2.12 -9.69 -2.67
C SER A 167 2.64 -8.29 -3.02
N VAL A 168 3.95 -8.13 -3.22
CA VAL A 168 4.58 -6.87 -3.66
C VAL A 168 4.05 -6.45 -5.03
N VAL A 169 4.13 -7.35 -6.01
CA VAL A 169 3.69 -7.06 -7.38
C VAL A 169 2.21 -6.70 -7.40
N SER A 170 1.39 -7.44 -6.66
CA SER A 170 -0.04 -7.20 -6.53
C SER A 170 -0.36 -5.78 -6.06
N ILE A 171 0.33 -5.33 -5.00
CA ILE A 171 0.11 -4.03 -4.40
C ILE A 171 0.62 -2.90 -5.30
N LEU A 172 1.78 -3.07 -5.94
CA LEU A 172 2.30 -2.08 -6.88
C LEU A 172 1.37 -1.91 -8.09
N PHE A 173 0.86 -3.00 -8.64
CA PHE A 173 -0.03 -2.95 -9.79
C PHE A 173 -1.35 -2.26 -9.46
N SER A 174 -1.93 -2.60 -8.29
CA SER A 174 -3.13 -1.92 -7.79
C SER A 174 -2.90 -0.42 -7.53
N ASP A 175 -1.79 -0.07 -6.87
CA ASP A 175 -1.45 1.33 -6.56
C ASP A 175 -1.27 2.18 -7.83
N LEU A 176 -0.69 1.62 -8.89
CA LEU A 176 -0.58 2.31 -10.19
C LEU A 176 -1.95 2.56 -10.83
N ILE A 177 -2.84 1.57 -10.83
CA ILE A 177 -4.19 1.72 -11.41
C ILE A 177 -5.02 2.72 -10.59
N LEU A 178 -4.94 2.68 -9.26
CA LEU A 178 -5.69 3.61 -8.42
C LEU A 178 -5.20 5.05 -8.58
N LYS A 179 -3.89 5.27 -8.73
CA LYS A 179 -3.34 6.60 -9.07
C LYS A 179 -3.82 7.11 -10.42
N TYR A 180 -4.00 6.22 -11.39
CA TYR A 180 -4.59 6.59 -12.68
C TYR A 180 -6.03 7.11 -12.49
N TYR A 181 -6.89 6.40 -11.76
CA TYR A 181 -8.26 6.86 -11.46
C TYR A 181 -8.30 8.11 -10.56
N PHE A 182 -7.31 8.28 -9.69
CA PHE A 182 -7.17 9.50 -8.89
C PHE A 182 -6.88 10.72 -9.78
N LEU A 183 -6.05 10.57 -10.82
CA LEU A 183 -5.70 11.66 -11.73
C LEU A 183 -6.79 11.93 -12.77
N GLU A 184 -7.44 10.90 -13.29
CA GLU A 184 -8.47 11.04 -14.33
C GLU A 184 -9.83 11.44 -13.73
N ASN A 185 -10.30 10.73 -12.70
CA ASN A 185 -11.65 10.87 -12.15
C ASN A 185 -11.66 11.60 -10.80
N GLY A 186 -10.50 11.84 -10.18
CA GLY A 186 -10.42 12.46 -8.85
C GLY A 186 -10.77 11.52 -7.69
N PHE A 187 -10.85 10.20 -7.93
CA PHE A 187 -11.24 9.25 -6.89
C PHE A 187 -10.13 9.05 -5.85
N THR A 188 -10.45 9.29 -4.57
CA THR A 188 -9.50 9.14 -3.45
C THR A 188 -9.59 7.75 -2.82
N ILE A 189 -9.00 6.77 -3.50
CA ILE A 189 -8.95 5.32 -3.16
C ILE A 189 -7.48 4.84 -3.18
#